data_AF-Q68VJ9-F1
#
_entry.id   AF-Q68VJ9-F1
#
_cell.length_a   1.000
_cell.length_b   1.000
_cell.length_c   1.000
_cell.angle_alpha   90.00
_cell.angle_beta   90.00
_cell.angle_gamma   90.00
#
_symmetry.space_group_name_H-M   'P 1'
#
loop_
_entity.id
_entity.type
_entity.pdbx_description
1 polymer ?
#
loop_
_entity_poly.entity_id
_entity_poly.type
_entity_poly.pdbx_seq_one_letter_code
_entity_poly.pdbx_strand_id
1 'polypeptide(L)'
;YKEDDIVLFSCNFGFVPTGRISCQCKKNKWVVVRQGKCRPKPCELPDETANGHYSIHVGNDFVFGATIKYTCNDGYQMVSKMDIRTCMVAGWSNHLPICEVVSCVPEATDGRVVVSGLPDDDGVIQY
;
A
#
# COMPACT_ATOMS: atom_id res chain seq x y z
N TYR A 1 39.31 -18.80 4.35
CA TYR A 1 39.11 -18.13 5.64
C TYR A 1 40.13 -18.65 6.63
N LYS A 2 40.78 -17.77 7.37
CA LYS A 2 41.77 -18.06 8.41
C LYS A 2 41.08 -18.12 9.78
N GLU A 3 41.80 -18.60 10.79
CA GLU A 3 41.35 -18.50 12.19
C GLU A 3 41.03 -17.02 12.51
N ASP A 4 39.98 -16.80 13.30
CA ASP A 4 39.44 -15.50 13.67
C ASP A 4 38.78 -14.67 12.56
N ASP A 5 38.71 -15.16 11.31
CA ASP A 5 37.92 -14.50 10.26
C ASP A 5 36.45 -14.43 10.67
N ILE A 6 35.84 -13.24 10.48
CA ILE A 6 34.43 -13.00 10.72
C ILE A 6 33.72 -12.79 9.39
N VAL A 7 32.66 -13.56 9.16
CA VAL A 7 31.76 -13.38 8.03
C VAL A 7 30.44 -12.75 8.48
N LEU A 8 29.91 -11.89 7.63
CA LEU A 8 28.63 -11.22 7.83
C LEU A 8 27.59 -11.85 6.93
N PHE A 9 26.43 -12.16 7.51
CA PHE A 9 25.28 -12.62 6.75
C PHE A 9 24.31 -11.46 6.54
N SER A 10 23.73 -11.45 5.35
CA SER A 10 22.64 -10.56 4.96
C SER A 10 21.35 -11.34 4.85
N CYS A 11 20.22 -10.65 5.01
CA CYS A 11 18.91 -11.26 4.81
C CYS A 11 18.56 -11.40 3.33
N ASN A 12 17.68 -12.36 3.02
CA ASN A 12 17.15 -12.55 1.68
C ASN A 12 16.31 -11.33 1.22
N PHE A 13 16.06 -11.26 -0.08
CA PHE A 13 15.24 -10.22 -0.71
C PHE A 13 13.89 -10.06 0.03
N GLY A 14 13.53 -8.81 0.36
CA GLY A 14 12.30 -8.50 1.12
C GLY A 14 12.42 -8.55 2.64
N PHE A 15 13.59 -8.92 3.17
CA PHE A 15 13.84 -8.99 4.61
C PHE A 15 14.99 -8.06 5.03
N VAL A 16 14.91 -7.57 6.26
CA VAL A 16 15.93 -6.72 6.89
C VAL A 16 16.45 -7.38 8.18
N PRO A 17 17.76 -7.27 8.47
CA PRO A 17 18.35 -7.83 9.67
C PRO A 17 17.99 -6.98 10.90
N THR A 18 17.33 -7.59 11.87
CA THR A 18 17.17 -7.08 13.23
C THR A 18 18.44 -7.43 14.03
N GLY A 19 19.46 -6.59 13.87
CA GLY A 19 20.78 -6.78 14.45
C GLY A 19 21.76 -7.54 13.56
N ARG A 20 23.04 -7.53 13.93
CA ARG A 20 24.13 -8.15 13.14
C ARG A 20 23.99 -9.67 13.15
N ILE A 21 24.21 -10.31 12.00
CA ILE A 21 24.28 -11.77 11.87
C ILE A 21 25.70 -12.12 11.45
N SER A 22 26.45 -12.81 12.30
CA SER A 22 27.86 -13.09 12.02
C SER A 22 28.36 -14.38 12.65
N CYS A 23 29.22 -15.07 11.92
CA CYS A 23 29.97 -16.23 12.40
C CYS A 23 31.47 -15.92 12.38
N GLN A 24 32.21 -16.52 13.30
CA GLN A 24 33.67 -16.46 13.37
C GLN A 24 34.25 -17.86 13.21
N CYS A 25 35.33 -17.97 12.44
CA CYS A 25 36.06 -19.23 12.32
C CYS A 25 36.91 -19.42 13.59
N LYS A 26 36.59 -20.43 14.39
CA LYS A 26 37.37 -20.84 15.56
C LYS A 26 37.64 -22.33 15.53
N LYS A 27 38.90 -22.72 15.69
CA LYS A 27 39.35 -24.12 15.70
C LYS A 27 38.81 -24.91 14.50
N ASN A 28 38.91 -24.34 13.31
CA ASN A 28 38.38 -24.91 12.05
C ASN A 28 36.85 -25.15 12.04
N LYS A 29 36.08 -24.44 12.87
CA LYS A 29 34.61 -24.49 12.88
C LYS A 29 34.01 -23.09 12.89
N TRP A 30 32.89 -22.92 12.21
CA TRP A 30 32.13 -21.67 12.27
C TRP A 30 31.30 -21.63 13.54
N VAL A 31 31.55 -20.62 14.36
CA VAL A 31 30.82 -20.36 15.60
C VAL A 31 30.00 -19.08 15.44
N VAL A 32 28.72 -19.15 15.75
CA VAL A 32 27.84 -17.98 15.68
C VAL A 32 28.23 -16.99 16.78
N VAL A 33 28.60 -15.77 16.39
CA VAL A 33 28.98 -14.70 17.31
C VAL A 33 27.81 -13.73 17.53
N ARG A 34 27.03 -13.45 16.49
CA ARG A 34 25.85 -12.59 16.56
C ARG A 34 24.66 -13.27 15.88
N GLN A 35 23.56 -13.36 16.62
CA GLN A 35 22.31 -14.02 16.21
C GLN A 35 21.22 -12.99 15.90
N GLY A 36 21.48 -12.06 14.98
CA GLY A 36 20.41 -11.21 14.44
C GLY A 36 19.32 -12.06 13.77
N LYS A 37 18.12 -11.50 13.63
CA LYS A 37 16.98 -12.16 12.98
C LYS A 37 16.63 -11.44 11.69
N CYS A 38 16.19 -12.15 10.67
CA CYS A 38 15.61 -11.52 9.49
C CYS A 38 14.11 -11.31 9.71
N ARG A 39 13.64 -10.07 9.57
CA ARG A 39 12.21 -9.74 9.59
C ARG A 39 11.80 -9.16 8.25
N PRO A 40 10.53 -9.32 7.81
CA PRO A 40 10.03 -8.69 6.60
C PRO A 40 10.28 -7.18 6.64
N LYS A 41 10.70 -6.59 5.52
CA LYS A 41 10.96 -5.15 5.43
C LYS A 41 9.64 -4.39 5.63
N PRO A 42 9.56 -3.41 6.53
CA PRO A 42 8.38 -2.56 6.64
C PRO A 42 8.27 -1.65 5.41
N CYS A 43 7.06 -1.48 4.89
CA CYS A 43 6.73 -0.35 4.05
C CYS A 43 6.42 0.87 4.92
N GLU A 44 6.41 2.04 4.30
CA GLU A 44 5.89 3.25 4.92
C GLU A 44 4.40 3.07 5.24
N LEU A 45 3.88 3.87 6.17
CA LEU A 45 2.44 3.87 6.42
C LEU A 45 1.71 4.28 5.13
N PRO A 46 0.68 3.54 4.70
CA PRO A 46 -0.07 3.93 3.51
C PRO A 46 -0.75 5.27 3.73
N ASP A 47 -0.73 6.11 2.70
CA ASP A 47 -1.52 7.35 2.68
C ASP A 47 -3.01 7.02 2.56
N GLU A 48 -3.86 7.86 3.15
CA GLU A 48 -5.29 7.81 2.88
C GLU A 48 -5.58 8.42 1.50
N THR A 49 -6.53 7.84 0.77
CA THR A 49 -7.04 8.46 -0.45
C THR A 49 -8.06 9.53 -0.08
N ALA A 50 -8.09 10.65 -0.80
CA ALA A 50 -9.11 11.67 -0.58
C ALA A 50 -10.50 11.05 -0.76
N ASN A 51 -11.37 11.21 0.24
CA ASN A 51 -12.72 10.63 0.26
C ASN A 51 -12.73 9.09 0.17
N GLY A 52 -11.73 8.45 0.75
CA GLY A 52 -11.71 7.01 0.97
C GLY A 52 -10.81 6.63 2.14
N HIS A 53 -10.70 5.33 2.38
CA HIS A 53 -9.87 4.76 3.43
C HIS A 53 -9.21 3.47 2.92
N TYR A 54 -8.25 2.95 3.68
CA TYR A 54 -7.62 1.66 3.39
C TYR A 54 -7.77 0.69 4.56
N SER A 55 -7.69 -0.60 4.26
CA SER A 55 -7.64 -1.67 5.25
C SER A 55 -6.63 -2.74 4.83
N ILE A 56 -6.08 -3.47 5.80
CA ILE A 56 -5.23 -4.63 5.49
C ILE A 56 -6.09 -5.68 4.81
N HIS A 57 -5.67 -6.08 3.60
CA HIS A 57 -6.35 -7.09 2.81
C HIS A 57 -5.72 -8.48 3.02
N VAL A 58 -4.39 -8.58 3.01
CA VAL A 58 -3.64 -9.80 3.32
C VAL A 58 -2.44 -9.45 4.20
N GLY A 59 -2.29 -10.20 5.30
CA GLY A 59 -1.24 -10.00 6.30
C GLY A 59 -1.79 -9.38 7.58
N ASN A 60 -0.89 -9.07 8.52
CA ASN A 60 -1.24 -8.51 9.84
C ASN A 60 -0.55 -7.17 10.12
N ASP A 61 0.29 -6.69 9.21
CA ASP A 61 1.11 -5.48 9.37
C ASP A 61 1.55 -4.96 7.98
N PHE A 62 2.09 -3.74 7.93
CA PHE A 62 2.55 -3.07 6.71
C PHE A 62 3.96 -3.49 6.33
N VAL A 63 4.15 -4.79 6.08
CA VAL A 63 5.47 -5.37 5.76
C VAL A 63 5.49 -6.12 4.44
N PHE A 64 6.70 -6.38 3.94
CA PHE A 64 6.93 -7.00 2.63
C PHE A 64 6.05 -8.22 2.38
N GLY A 65 5.32 -8.19 1.26
CA GLY A 65 4.34 -9.21 0.86
C GLY A 65 2.91 -8.98 1.36
N ALA A 66 2.69 -8.08 2.33
CA ALA A 66 1.35 -7.70 2.76
C ALA A 66 0.63 -6.89 1.66
N THR A 67 -0.69 -6.95 1.65
CA THR A 67 -1.53 -6.15 0.74
C THR A 67 -2.56 -5.35 1.51
N ILE A 68 -2.87 -4.17 0.99
CA ILE A 68 -3.91 -3.27 1.50
C ILE A 68 -4.92 -3.01 0.39
N LYS A 69 -6.17 -2.82 0.77
CA LYS A 69 -7.27 -2.49 -0.14
C LYS A 69 -7.82 -1.12 0.22
N TYR A 70 -7.98 -0.27 -0.80
CA TYR A 70 -8.62 1.03 -0.69
C TYR A 70 -10.12 0.90 -0.97
N THR A 71 -10.91 1.68 -0.26
CA THR A 71 -12.37 1.73 -0.41
C THR A 71 -12.79 3.20 -0.36
N CYS A 72 -13.56 3.63 -1.35
CA CYS A 72 -14.12 4.98 -1.37
C CYS A 72 -15.24 5.11 -0.35
N ASN A 73 -15.37 6.30 0.23
CA ASN A 73 -16.45 6.63 1.15
C ASN A 73 -17.78 6.77 0.40
N ASP A 74 -18.88 6.79 1.14
CA ASP A 74 -20.22 6.98 0.56
C ASP A 74 -20.31 8.26 -0.27
N GLY A 75 -20.93 8.17 -1.45
CA GLY A 75 -21.01 9.28 -2.41
C GLY A 75 -19.79 9.42 -3.32
N TYR A 76 -18.77 8.57 -3.17
CA TYR A 76 -17.58 8.53 -4.02
C TYR A 76 -17.39 7.16 -4.67
N GLN A 77 -16.81 7.17 -5.87
CA GLN A 77 -16.51 5.97 -6.65
C GLN A 77 -15.03 5.90 -7.01
N MET A 78 -14.49 4.67 -7.06
CA MET A 78 -13.10 4.47 -7.43
C MET A 78 -12.94 4.58 -8.94
N VAL A 79 -12.16 5.56 -9.38
CA VAL A 79 -11.83 5.77 -10.81
C VAL A 79 -10.50 5.14 -11.20
N SER A 80 -9.68 4.80 -10.20
CA SER A 80 -8.43 4.08 -10.42
C SER A 80 -8.67 2.62 -10.82
N LYS A 81 -7.85 2.09 -11.73
CA LYS A 81 -7.95 0.70 -12.20
C LYS A 81 -7.60 -0.35 -11.13
N MET A 82 -6.87 0.05 -10.10
CA MET A 82 -6.40 -0.83 -9.04
C MET A 82 -6.78 -0.23 -7.68
N ASP A 83 -7.42 -1.04 -6.85
CA ASP A 83 -7.83 -0.75 -5.48
C ASP A 83 -6.88 -1.36 -4.44
N ILE A 84 -6.02 -2.29 -4.87
CA ILE A 84 -5.08 -3.03 -4.01
C ILE A 84 -3.64 -2.57 -4.25
N ARG A 85 -2.91 -2.37 -3.15
CA ARG A 85 -1.46 -2.12 -3.16
C ARG A 85 -0.75 -3.21 -2.35
N THR A 86 0.42 -3.62 -2.81
CA THR A 86 1.25 -4.66 -2.20
C THR A 86 2.54 -4.02 -1.68
N CYS A 87 2.95 -4.35 -0.46
CA CYS A 87 4.21 -3.89 0.08
C CYS A 87 5.38 -4.63 -0.60
N MET A 88 6.10 -3.91 -1.46
CA MET A 88 7.28 -4.39 -2.18
C MET A 88 8.56 -3.88 -1.52
N VAL A 89 9.73 -4.32 -2.00
CA VAL A 89 11.03 -3.85 -1.48
C VAL A 89 11.21 -2.34 -1.65
N ALA A 90 10.67 -1.77 -2.72
CA ALA A 90 10.73 -0.34 -3.00
C ALA A 90 9.64 0.48 -2.28
N GLY A 91 8.71 -0.16 -1.56
CA GLY A 91 7.53 0.47 -0.98
C GLY A 91 6.23 -0.10 -1.54
N TRP A 92 5.11 0.60 -1.32
CA TRP A 92 3.80 0.19 -1.83
C TRP A 92 3.76 0.17 -3.35
N SER A 93 3.19 -0.91 -3.91
CA SER A 93 2.98 -1.02 -5.35
C SER A 93 1.96 0.01 -5.83
N ASN A 94 2.09 0.38 -7.11
CA ASN A 94 1.18 1.29 -7.80
C ASN A 94 1.06 2.68 -7.14
N HIS A 95 0.33 3.57 -7.80
CA HIS A 95 -0.01 4.88 -7.24
C HIS A 95 -1.18 4.79 -6.27
N LEU A 96 -1.36 5.84 -5.46
CA LEU A 96 -2.51 5.98 -4.57
C LEU A 96 -3.80 5.99 -5.42
N PRO A 97 -4.79 5.12 -5.13
CA PRO A 97 -6.07 5.14 -5.84
C PRO A 97 -6.80 6.47 -5.64
N ILE A 98 -7.65 6.83 -6.60
CA ILE A 98 -8.42 8.07 -6.60
C ILE A 98 -9.91 7.73 -6.48
N CYS A 99 -10.57 8.43 -5.58
CA CYS A 99 -12.03 8.41 -5.40
C CYS A 99 -12.61 9.76 -5.87
N GLU A 100 -13.56 9.71 -6.79
CA GLU A 100 -14.27 10.89 -7.30
C GLU A 100 -15.73 10.87 -6.90
N VAL A 101 -16.36 12.04 -6.80
CA VAL A 101 -17.78 12.14 -6.45
C VAL A 101 -18.62 11.39 -7.48
N VAL A 102 -19.64 10.69 -7.01
CA VAL A 102 -20.61 10.06 -7.89
C VAL A 102 -21.50 11.14 -8.49
N SER A 103 -21.39 11.32 -9.80
CA SER A 103 -22.25 12.25 -10.56
C SER A 103 -23.44 11.50 -11.15
N CYS A 104 -24.65 11.94 -10.86
CA CYS A 104 -25.85 11.49 -11.55
C CYS A 104 -26.02 12.31 -12.84
N VAL A 105 -26.04 11.64 -14.00
CA VAL A 105 -26.46 12.28 -15.25
C VAL A 105 -27.96 12.03 -15.42
N PRO A 106 -28.79 13.07 -15.56
CA PRO A 106 -30.19 12.86 -15.88
C PRO A 106 -30.30 12.20 -17.27
N GLU A 107 -30.87 11.01 -17.34
CA GLU A 107 -31.21 10.39 -18.61
C GLU A 107 -32.36 11.18 -19.24
N ALA A 108 -32.08 11.90 -20.33
CA ALA A 108 -33.12 12.53 -21.12
C ALA A 108 -33.90 11.43 -21.86
N THR A 109 -35.00 10.97 -21.27
CA THR A 109 -35.87 9.97 -21.89
C THR A 109 -36.85 10.61 -22.86
N ASP A 110 -36.81 10.11 -24.11
CA ASP A 110 -37.55 10.55 -25.30
C ASP A 110 -37.25 12.02 -25.67
N GLY A 111 -37.01 12.31 -26.96
CA GLY A 111 -36.54 13.62 -27.47
C GLY A 111 -37.49 14.81 -27.27
N ARG A 112 -38.45 14.67 -26.36
CA ARG A 112 -39.49 15.62 -25.93
C ARG A 112 -39.20 16.26 -24.58
N VAL A 113 -38.20 15.78 -23.82
CA VAL A 113 -37.84 16.31 -22.50
C VAL A 113 -36.51 17.04 -22.57
N VAL A 114 -36.49 18.29 -22.11
CA VAL A 114 -35.28 19.11 -21.94
C VAL A 114 -35.06 19.41 -20.47
N VAL A 115 -33.80 19.42 -20.03
CA VAL A 115 -33.43 19.87 -18.68
C VAL A 115 -33.72 21.37 -18.61
N SER A 116 -34.72 21.76 -17.81
CA SER A 116 -35.18 23.16 -17.69
C SER A 116 -34.50 23.93 -16.55
N GLY A 117 -33.58 23.32 -15.80
CA GLY A 117 -32.86 24.00 -14.72
C GLY A 117 -31.66 23.21 -14.22
N LEU A 118 -30.61 23.93 -13.84
CA LEU A 118 -29.48 23.41 -13.08
C LEU A 118 -29.52 24.03 -11.69
N PRO A 119 -29.16 23.29 -10.62
CA PRO A 119 -28.95 23.92 -9.33
C PRO A 119 -27.79 24.91 -9.44
N ASP A 120 -28.01 26.17 -9.04
CA ASP A 120 -26.95 27.14 -8.77
C ASP A 120 -26.08 26.67 -7.59
N ASP A 121 -24.96 27.36 -7.29
CA ASP A 121 -24.04 27.02 -6.18
C ASP A 121 -24.75 26.90 -4.81
N ASP A 122 -25.89 27.58 -4.64
CA ASP A 122 -26.78 27.52 -3.47
C ASP A 122 -27.87 26.41 -3.54
N GLY A 123 -27.86 25.56 -4.56
CA GLY A 123 -28.83 24.46 -4.74
C GLY A 123 -30.22 24.89 -5.24
N VAL A 124 -30.38 26.15 -5.67
CA VAL A 124 -31.64 26.68 -6.21
C VAL A 124 -31.75 26.34 -7.69
N ILE A 125 -32.88 25.75 -8.10
CA ILE A 125 -33.15 25.44 -9.51
C ILE A 125 -33.83 26.67 -10.14
N GLN A 126 -33.15 27.34 -11.08
CA GLN A 126 -33.77 28.36 -11.93
C GLN A 126 -34.51 27.69 -13.09
N TYR A 127 -35.71 28.20 -13.38
CA TYR A 127 -36.68 27.67 -14.34
C TYR A 127 -36.83 28.56 -15.58
#